data_AF-A0A7W1YNM6-F1
#
_entry.id   AF-A0A7W1YNM6-F1
#
_cell.length_a   1.000
_cell.length_b   1.000
_cell.length_c   1.000
_cell.angle_alpha   90.00
_cell.angle_beta   90.00
_cell.angle_gamma   90.00
#
_symmetry.space_group_name_H-M   'P 1'
#
loop_
_entity.id
_entity.type
_entity.pdbx_description
1 polymer ?
#
loop_
_entity_poly.entity_id
_entity_poly.type
_entity_poly.pdbx_seq_one_letter_code
_entity_poly.pdbx_strand_id
1 'polypeptide(L)' 'MAKSLIIERENLPLVVQGWLKAIGLAEAELVELVFTERELLLRKPSDPEVRVWAQGQSDQYDKQFKDLLGL' A
#
# COMPACT_ATOMS: atom_id res chain seq x y z
N MET A 1 -0.36 13.55 -6.22
CA MET A 1 -1.16 12.70 -5.30
C MET A 1 -1.31 11.35 -5.95
N ALA A 2 -0.84 10.27 -5.31
CA ALA A 2 -1.04 8.91 -5.84
C ALA A 2 -2.53 8.59 -5.84
N LYS A 3 -3.06 8.15 -6.99
CA LYS A 3 -4.45 7.67 -7.07
C LYS A 3 -4.47 6.21 -6.65
N SER A 4 -5.41 5.83 -5.81
CA SER A 4 -5.62 4.44 -5.41
C SER A 4 -6.98 3.95 -5.89
N LEU A 5 -7.04 2.69 -6.28
CA LEU A 5 -8.27 1.98 -6.63
C LEU A 5 -8.31 0.67 -5.85
N ILE A 6 -9.38 0.46 -5.09
CA ILE A 6 -9.66 -0.82 -4.44
C ILE A 6 -10.62 -1.57 -5.36
N ILE A 7 -10.27 -2.81 -5.70
CA ILE A 7 -11.03 -3.63 -6.63
C ILE A 7 -10.96 -5.10 -6.21
N GLU A 8 -12.00 -5.85 -6.54
CA GLU A 8 -12.00 -7.30 -6.41
C GLU A 8 -10.95 -7.91 -7.33
N ARG A 9 -10.15 -8.84 -6.80
CA ARG A 9 -9.08 -9.52 -7.55
C ARG A 9 -9.60 -10.16 -8.85
N GLU A 10 -10.81 -10.71 -8.81
CA GLU A 10 -11.42 -11.43 -9.94
C GLU A 10 -11.75 -10.51 -11.12
N ASN A 11 -11.96 -9.22 -10.85
CA ASN A 11 -12.23 -8.21 -11.87
C ASN A 11 -10.96 -7.72 -12.59
N LEU A 12 -9.78 -8.20 -12.20
CA LEU A 12 -8.51 -7.86 -12.86
C LEU A 12 -8.18 -8.80 -14.02
N PRO A 13 -7.40 -8.36 -15.01
CA PRO A 13 -6.92 -9.24 -16.08
C PRO A 13 -6.13 -10.43 -15.52
N LEU A 14 -6.22 -11.60 -16.18
CA LEU A 14 -5.56 -12.84 -15.75
C LEU A 14 -4.05 -12.69 -15.51
N VAL A 15 -3.38 -11.87 -16.31
CA VAL A 15 -1.94 -11.57 -16.14
C VAL A 15 -1.66 -10.91 -14.78
N VAL A 16 -2.51 -9.96 -14.37
CA VAL A 16 -2.37 -9.23 -13.10
C VAL A 16 -2.72 -10.14 -11.93
N GLN A 17 -3.74 -10.99 -12.09
CA GLN A 17 -4.04 -12.05 -11.11
C GLN A 17 -2.86 -13.00 -10.92
N GLY A 18 -2.13 -13.32 -12.00
CA GLY A 18 -0.89 -14.10 -11.95
C GLY A 18 0.21 -13.41 -11.13
N TRP A 19 0.38 -12.09 -11.27
CA TRP A 19 1.31 -11.31 -10.45
C TRP A 19 0.91 -11.32 -8.97
N LEU A 20 -0.37 -11.12 -8.68
CA LEU A 20 -0.91 -11.18 -7.31
C LEU A 20 -0.63 -12.54 -6.66
N LYS A 21 -0.77 -13.64 -7.41
CA LYS A 21 -0.38 -14.98 -6.95
C LYS A 21 1.11 -15.06 -6.61
N ALA A 22 1.98 -14.54 -7.49
CA ALA A 22 3.43 -14.57 -7.29
C ALA A 22 3.88 -13.80 -6.03
N ILE A 23 3.14 -12.75 -5.64
CA ILE A 23 3.42 -11.94 -4.44
C ILE A 23 2.60 -12.35 -3.20
N GLY A 24 1.95 -13.53 -3.23
CA GLY A 24 1.23 -14.07 -2.07
C GLY A 24 -0.14 -13.43 -1.78
N LEU A 25 -0.76 -12.80 -2.78
CA LEU A 25 -2.10 -12.19 -2.73
C LEU A 25 -3.14 -12.97 -3.53
N ALA A 26 -2.91 -14.26 -3.80
CA ALA A 26 -3.82 -15.09 -4.58
C ALA A 26 -5.22 -15.22 -3.95
N GLU A 27 -5.29 -15.32 -2.62
CA GLU A 27 -6.53 -15.49 -1.87
C GLU A 27 -7.13 -14.15 -1.39
N ALA A 28 -6.55 -13.01 -1.81
CA ALA A 28 -7.11 -11.71 -1.44
C ALA A 28 -8.38 -11.45 -2.25
N GLU A 29 -9.51 -11.23 -1.57
CA GLU A 29 -10.77 -10.84 -2.21
C GLU A 29 -10.64 -9.45 -2.85
N LEU A 30 -10.12 -8.50 -2.08
CA LEU A 30 -9.86 -7.13 -2.50
C LEU A 30 -8.37 -6.85 -2.57
N VAL A 31 -7.98 -6.07 -3.57
CA VAL A 31 -6.62 -5.57 -3.75
C VAL A 31 -6.64 -4.06 -4.00
N GLU A 32 -5.58 -3.38 -3.58
CA GLU A 32 -5.39 -1.95 -3.82
C GLU A 32 -4.32 -1.76 -4.89
N LEU A 33 -4.72 -1.09 -5.97
CA LEU A 33 -3.86 -0.61 -7.03
C LEU A 33 -3.46 0.82 -6.70
N VAL A 34 -2.17 1.08 -6.48
CA VAL A 34 -1.67 2.43 -6.26
C VAL A 34 -0.91 2.89 -7.48
N PHE A 35 -1.45 3.91 -8.14
CA PHE A 35 -0.88 4.53 -9.32
C PHE A 35 0.06 5.66 -8.90
N THR A 36 1.34 5.50 -9.21
CA THR A 36 2.34 6.56 -9.11
C THR A 36 2.63 7.11 -10.51
N GLU A 37 3.53 8.08 -10.62
CA GLU A 37 3.93 8.63 -11.93
C GLU A 37 4.70 7.63 -12.80
N ARG A 38 5.34 6.62 -12.20
CA ARG A 38 6.27 5.72 -12.90
C ARG A 38 5.88 4.25 -12.83
N GLU A 39 5.10 3.89 -11.82
CA GLU A 39 4.83 2.49 -11.50
C GLU A 39 3.42 2.30 -10.94
N LEU A 40 2.94 1.06 -11.08
CA LEU A 40 1.74 0.55 -10.44
C LEU A 40 2.16 -0.38 -9.30
N LEU A 41 1.76 -0.05 -8.08
CA LEU A 41 1.98 -0.90 -6.92
C LEU A 41 0.73 -1.74 -6.66
N LEU A 42 0.95 -3.03 -6.41
CA LEU A 42 -0.09 -3.99 -6.03
C LEU A 42 0.08 -4.34 -4.55
N ARG A 43 -0.94 -4.11 -3.73
CA ARG A 43 -0.92 -4.47 -2.32
C ARG A 43 -2.28 -4.88 -1.78
N LYS A 44 -2.32 -5.39 -0.56
CA LYS A 44 -3.57 -5.50 0.20
C LYS A 44 -4.14 -4.10 0.44
N PRO A 45 -5.47 -3.94 0.46
CA PRO A 45 -6.10 -2.70 0.88
C PRO A 45 -5.54 -2.28 2.22
N SER A 46 -5.03 -1.06 2.27
CA SER A 46 -4.59 -0.49 3.53
C SER A 46 -5.84 -0.28 4.39
N ASP A 47 -5.87 -0.88 5.58
CA ASP A 47 -6.88 -0.52 6.57
C ASP A 47 -6.71 0.97 6.92
N PRO A 48 -7.74 1.82 6.70
CA PRO A 48 -7.65 3.24 7.00
C PRO A 48 -7.23 3.53 8.45
N GLU A 49 -7.69 2.72 9.41
CA GLU A 49 -7.36 2.88 10.82
C GLU A 49 -5.89 2.53 11.08
N VAL A 50 -5.40 1.45 10.47
CA VAL A 50 -3.98 1.06 10.55
C VAL A 50 -3.09 2.10 9.89
N ARG A 51 -3.52 2.71 8.79
CA ARG A 51 -2.78 3.79 8.12
C ARG A 51 -2.66 5.02 9.03
N VAL A 52 -3.76 5.44 9.67
CA VAL A 52 -3.77 6.57 10.61
C VAL A 52 -2.88 6.27 11.82
N TRP A 53 -2.97 5.07 12.38
CA TRP A 53 -2.09 4.62 13.45
C TRP A 53 -0.61 4.63 13.05
N ALA A 54 -0.27 4.04 11.90
CA ALA A 54 1.10 3.94 11.42
C ALA A 54 1.71 5.31 11.12
N GLN A 55 0.91 6.27 10.66
CA GLN A 55 1.35 7.65 10.44
C GLN A 55 1.73 8.32 11.76
N GLY A 56 0.93 8.18 12.81
CA GLY A 56 1.27 8.68 14.15
C GLY A 56 2.57 8.08 14.70
N GLN A 57 2.80 6.78 14.48
CA GLN A 57 4.07 6.14 14.88
C GLN A 57 5.26 6.67 14.06
N SER A 58 5.08 6.79 12.74
CA SER A 58 6.13 7.29 11.83
C SER A 58 6.53 8.71 12.17
N ASP A 59 5.56 9.59 12.46
CA ASP A 59 5.81 10.98 12.85
C ASP A 59 6.58 11.08 14.18
N GLN A 60 6.30 10.19 15.13
CA GLN A 60 7.03 10.13 16.40
C GLN A 60 8.50 9.72 16.19
N TYR A 61 8.74 8.70 15.37
CA TYR A 61 10.10 8.27 15.04
C TYR A 61 10.86 9.32 14.23
N ASP A 62 10.21 9.97 13.26
CA ASP A 62 10.82 11.03 12.46
C ASP A 62 11.21 12.23 13.31
N LYS A 63 10.36 12.61 14.29
CA LYS A 63 10.70 13.65 15.27
C LYS A 63 11.93 13.26 16.10
N GLN A 64 11.95 12.06 16.67
CA GLN A 64 13.09 11.59 17.45
C GLN A 64 14.37 11.51 16.62
N PHE A 65 14.25 11.11 15.34
CA PHE A 65 15.36 11.06 14.42
C PHE A 65 15.92 12.45 14.09
N LYS A 66 15.04 13.44 13.87
CA LYS A 66 15.44 14.84 13.69
C LYS A 66 16.11 15.41 14.94
N ASP A 67 15.56 15.14 16.12
CA ASP A 67 16.16 15.53 17.40
C ASP A 67 17.58 14.94 17.54
N LEU A 68 17.80 13.67 17.16
CA LEU A 68 19.12 13.03 17.16
C LEU A 68 20.10 13.65 16.15
N LEU A 69 19.60 14.14 15.02
CA LEU A 69 20.39 14.81 14.00
C LEU A 69 20.59 16.32 14.28
N GLY A 70 19.95 16.87 15.32
CA GLY A 70 19.99 18.30 15.65
C GLY A 70 19.26 19.19 14.64
N LEU A 71 18.24 18.64 13.97
CA LEU A 71 17.41 19.31 12.96
C LEU A 71 16.07 19.79 13.53
#